data_AF-A0A077RYX0-F1
#
_entry.id   AF-A0A077RYX0-F1
#
_cell.length_a   1.000
_cell.length_b   1.000
_cell.length_c   1.000
_cell.angle_alpha   90.00
_cell.angle_beta   90.00
_cell.angle_gamma   90.00
#
_symmetry.space_group_name_H-M   'P 1'
#
loop_
_entity.id
_entity.type
_entity.pdbx_description
1 polymer ?
#
loop_
_entity_poly.entity_id
_entity_poly.type
_entity_poly.pdbx_seq_one_letter_code
_entity_poly.pdbx_strand_id
1 'polypeptide(L)'
;MNATRPGLVHTAGQDQRYALMKANVDGLKPLQVGIAVCDHQGQQVAWEFNLRDVCRLADAHDDKALDYLAERGLDLDTLCNHSVDAYMLGALSWITYAGAYHVTYLLNIVTGGALLPHDVVGFIGAMQYYLGQQVYDVATMAAGCPGMPVGLDRIAANLRIHPPWGSPRFAGAAGVRVLLAFRILKDGQFGGNVERFRGLLQGLQH
;
A
#
# COMPACT_ATOMS: atom_id res chain seq x y z
N MET A 1 -23.93 22.53 -14.97
CA MET A 1 -23.58 21.34 -15.78
C MET A 1 -23.35 20.19 -14.80
N ASN A 2 -24.16 19.14 -14.88
CA ASN A 2 -24.15 18.02 -13.95
C ASN A 2 -22.91 17.15 -14.17
N ALA A 3 -22.03 17.09 -13.18
CA ALA A 3 -20.97 16.09 -13.12
C ALA A 3 -21.58 14.76 -12.63
N THR A 4 -21.91 13.90 -13.58
CA THR A 4 -22.39 12.54 -13.35
C THR A 4 -21.29 11.75 -12.62
N ARG A 5 -21.54 11.35 -11.37
CA ARG A 5 -20.75 10.32 -10.67
C ARG A 5 -20.87 9.00 -11.44
N PRO A 6 -19.80 8.39 -11.97
CA PRO A 6 -19.88 7.02 -12.44
C PRO A 6 -19.77 6.10 -11.22
N GLY A 7 -20.91 5.52 -10.84
CA GLY A 7 -20.94 4.39 -9.91
C GLY A 7 -20.35 3.13 -10.53
N LEU A 8 -19.94 2.22 -9.64
CA LEU A 8 -19.75 0.78 -9.87
C LEU A 8 -18.45 0.36 -10.59
N VAL A 9 -17.34 0.34 -9.86
CA VAL A 9 -16.07 -0.31 -10.25
C VAL A 9 -16.09 -1.83 -9.98
N HIS A 10 -17.23 -2.42 -9.59
CA HIS A 10 -17.31 -3.84 -9.24
C HIS A 10 -17.41 -4.81 -10.43
N THR A 11 -17.51 -4.34 -11.68
CA THR A 11 -17.67 -5.19 -12.88
C THR A 11 -16.55 -5.06 -13.92
N ALA A 12 -15.53 -4.24 -13.67
CA ALA A 12 -14.42 -4.07 -14.59
C ALA A 12 -13.49 -5.31 -14.60
N GLY A 13 -13.11 -5.77 -15.79
CA GLY A 13 -12.11 -6.83 -15.95
C GLY A 13 -10.76 -6.45 -15.35
N GLN A 14 -9.91 -7.43 -15.06
CA GLN A 14 -8.59 -7.22 -14.44
C GLN A 14 -7.76 -6.17 -15.20
N ASP A 15 -7.74 -6.26 -16.53
CA ASP A 15 -7.00 -5.34 -17.40
C ASP A 15 -7.53 -3.90 -17.31
N GLN A 16 -8.85 -3.73 -17.21
CA GLN A 16 -9.46 -2.41 -17.08
C GLN A 16 -9.14 -1.78 -15.71
N ARG A 17 -9.15 -2.59 -14.64
CA ARG A 17 -8.76 -2.14 -13.29
C ARG A 17 -7.28 -1.75 -13.25
N TYR A 18 -6.43 -2.52 -13.90
CA TYR A 18 -5.01 -2.20 -14.04
C TYR A 18 -4.77 -0.94 -14.86
N ALA A 19 -5.41 -0.79 -16.03
CA ALA A 19 -5.26 0.38 -16.88
C ALA A 19 -5.65 1.67 -16.16
N LEU A 20 -6.75 1.64 -15.37
CA LEU A 20 -7.15 2.77 -14.54
C LEU A 20 -6.12 3.09 -13.45
N MET A 21 -5.62 2.06 -12.75
CA MET A 21 -4.60 2.24 -11.72
C MET A 21 -3.30 2.80 -12.31
N LYS A 22 -2.86 2.27 -13.44
CA LYS A 22 -1.69 2.74 -14.17
C LYS A 22 -1.82 4.21 -14.56
N ALA A 23 -2.93 4.60 -15.20
CA ALA A 23 -3.17 5.99 -15.58
C ALA A 23 -3.15 6.95 -14.38
N ASN A 24 -3.71 6.51 -13.25
CA ASN A 24 -3.70 7.30 -12.02
C ASN A 24 -2.29 7.43 -11.43
N VAL A 25 -1.51 6.34 -11.34
CA VAL A 25 -0.18 6.38 -10.73
C VAL A 25 0.85 7.08 -11.62
N ASP A 26 0.76 6.92 -12.94
CA ASP A 26 1.62 7.65 -13.87
C ASP A 26 1.29 9.17 -13.90
N GLY A 27 0.04 9.53 -13.56
CA GLY A 27 -0.47 10.92 -13.62
C GLY A 27 -0.53 11.66 -12.28
N LEU A 28 -0.40 10.97 -11.15
CA LEU A 28 -0.51 11.54 -9.80
C LEU A 28 0.74 11.24 -8.98
N LYS A 29 1.17 12.21 -8.17
CA LYS A 29 2.28 12.03 -7.24
C LYS A 29 1.77 11.58 -5.87
N PRO A 30 2.37 10.56 -5.25
CA PRO A 30 2.02 10.19 -3.89
C PRO A 30 2.38 11.33 -2.93
N LEU A 31 1.50 11.61 -1.97
CA LEU A 31 1.65 12.72 -1.02
C LEU A 31 2.44 12.30 0.23
N GLN A 32 2.15 11.10 0.75
CA GLN A 32 2.71 10.58 1.98
C GLN A 32 2.93 9.07 1.85
N VAL A 33 3.99 8.57 2.47
CA VAL A 33 4.32 7.14 2.56
C VAL A 33 4.51 6.79 4.03
N GLY A 34 3.81 5.75 4.49
CA GLY A 34 4.03 5.14 5.80
C GLY A 34 4.69 3.78 5.63
N ILE A 35 5.77 3.53 6.35
CA ILE A 35 6.44 2.23 6.37
C ILE A 35 6.45 1.74 7.81
N ALA A 36 5.92 0.54 8.04
CA ALA A 36 6.05 -0.17 9.30
C ALA A 36 6.89 -1.41 9.10
N VAL A 37 7.89 -1.60 9.96
CA VAL A 37 8.76 -2.77 9.99
C VAL A 37 8.52 -3.51 11.29
N CYS A 38 8.58 -4.83 11.21
CA CYS A 38 8.55 -5.69 12.38
C CYS A 38 9.63 -6.75 12.28
N ASP A 39 10.31 -6.99 13.39
CA ASP A 39 11.32 -8.04 13.48
C ASP A 39 10.69 -9.40 13.86
N HIS A 40 11.54 -10.42 13.93
CA HIS A 40 11.13 -11.77 14.31
C HIS A 40 10.61 -11.84 15.76
N GLN A 41 11.02 -10.92 16.64
CA GLN A 41 10.57 -10.85 18.03
C GLN A 41 9.21 -10.13 18.19
N GLY A 42 8.72 -9.47 17.14
CA GLY A 42 7.47 -8.71 17.19
C GLY A 42 7.62 -7.25 17.58
N GLN A 43 8.86 -6.76 17.69
CA GLN A 43 9.10 -5.33 17.87
C GLN A 43 8.75 -4.60 16.58
N GLN A 44 8.12 -3.44 16.72
CA GLN A 44 7.58 -2.68 15.60
C GLN A 44 8.14 -1.27 15.64
N VAL A 45 8.55 -0.79 14.47
CA VAL A 45 8.91 0.61 14.25
C VAL A 45 8.18 1.08 13.00
N ALA A 46 7.69 2.32 13.04
CA ALA A 46 7.03 2.92 11.91
C ALA A 46 7.59 4.31 11.63
N TRP A 47 7.70 4.61 10.35
CA TRP A 47 8.11 5.91 9.84
C TRP A 47 7.03 6.45 8.91
N GLU A 48 6.95 7.77 8.85
CA GLU A 48 6.13 8.50 7.90
C GLU A 48 6.99 9.49 7.14
N PHE A 49 6.78 9.52 5.83
CA PHE A 49 7.49 10.39 4.92
C PHE A 49 6.47 11.21 4.14
N ASN A 50 6.61 12.53 4.14
CA ASN A 50 5.90 13.40 3.19
C ASN A 50 6.78 13.59 1.96
N LEU A 51 6.22 13.48 0.76
CA LEU A 51 6.99 13.59 -0.50
C LEU A 51 6.95 15.04 -1.02
N ARG A 52 8.12 15.59 -1.40
CA ARG A 52 8.28 17.03 -1.70
C ARG A 52 7.59 17.51 -2.96
N ASP A 53 7.49 16.63 -3.95
CA ASP A 53 7.36 17.06 -5.34
C ASP A 53 5.93 17.46 -5.72
N VAL A 54 5.09 17.74 -4.72
CA VAL A 54 3.69 18.11 -4.88
C VAL A 54 3.58 19.63 -4.82
N CYS A 55 3.52 20.25 -5.99
CA CYS A 55 3.27 21.67 -6.14
C CYS A 55 1.77 21.94 -6.22
N ARG A 56 1.22 22.66 -5.23
CA ARG A 56 -0.21 23.08 -5.19
C ARG A 56 -0.67 23.81 -6.47
N LEU A 57 0.24 24.42 -7.21
CA LEU A 57 -0.10 25.21 -8.41
C LEU A 57 0.04 24.42 -9.72
N ALA A 58 0.72 23.27 -9.71
CA ALA A 58 1.10 22.55 -10.93
C ALA A 58 0.63 21.09 -10.97
N ASP A 59 0.44 20.44 -9.83
CA ASP A 59 0.05 19.02 -9.77
C ASP A 59 -1.45 18.87 -9.47
N ALA A 60 -2.10 17.85 -10.03
CA ALA A 60 -3.46 17.49 -9.67
C ALA A 60 -3.50 16.90 -8.25
N HIS A 61 -4.40 17.40 -7.39
CA HIS A 61 -4.46 17.02 -5.98
C HIS A 61 -5.88 17.18 -5.41
N ASP A 62 -6.13 16.57 -4.26
CA ASP A 62 -7.33 16.80 -3.44
C ASP A 62 -7.02 17.89 -2.40
N ASP A 63 -7.75 19.01 -2.45
CA ASP A 63 -7.57 20.17 -1.55
C ASP A 63 -7.62 19.77 -0.07
N LYS A 64 -8.43 18.77 0.30
CA LYS A 64 -8.52 18.29 1.70
C LYS A 64 -7.28 17.55 2.16
N ALA A 65 -6.57 16.89 1.24
CA ALA A 65 -5.33 16.18 1.56
C ALA A 65 -4.19 17.18 1.78
N LEU A 66 -4.20 18.32 1.08
CA LEU A 66 -3.17 19.34 1.21
C LEU A 66 -3.24 20.18 2.47
N ASP A 67 -4.45 20.51 2.95
CA ASP A 67 -4.60 21.27 4.19
C ASP A 67 -4.17 20.44 5.42
N TYR A 68 -4.31 19.11 5.34
CA TYR A 68 -3.78 18.18 6.34
C TYR A 68 -2.24 18.11 6.36
N LEU A 69 -1.58 18.28 5.21
CA LEU A 69 -0.13 18.21 5.06
C LEU A 69 0.56 19.51 5.49
N ALA A 70 -0.08 20.66 5.27
CA ALA A 70 0.47 21.99 5.58
C ALA A 70 0.74 22.21 7.08
N GLU A 71 0.03 21.51 7.96
CA GLU A 71 0.21 21.60 9.42
C GLU A 71 1.46 20.86 9.94
N ARG A 72 2.18 20.11 9.09
CA ARG A 72 3.14 19.09 9.54
C ARG A 72 4.58 19.31 9.08
N GLY A 73 4.93 20.59 8.83
CA GLY A 73 6.23 21.12 8.41
C GLY A 73 7.39 20.13 8.39
N LEU A 74 7.79 19.70 7.19
CA LEU A 74 8.98 18.88 7.00
C LEU A 74 9.88 19.51 5.95
N ASP A 75 11.13 19.71 6.36
CA ASP A 75 12.26 20.12 5.54
C ASP A 75 12.88 18.88 4.93
N LEU A 76 13.09 18.92 3.64
CA LEU A 76 13.36 17.75 2.86
C LEU A 76 14.84 17.66 2.48
N ASP A 77 15.66 18.68 2.74
CA ASP A 77 17.07 18.73 2.33
C ASP A 77 17.97 17.62 2.93
N THR A 78 17.39 16.75 3.77
CA THR A 78 18.06 15.60 4.38
C THR A 78 17.80 14.23 3.72
N LEU A 79 17.00 14.12 2.65
CA LEU A 79 16.62 12.82 2.06
C LEU A 79 17.24 12.49 0.69
N CYS A 80 18.50 12.86 0.45
CA CYS A 80 19.21 12.56 -0.81
C CYS A 80 20.50 11.71 -0.68
N ASN A 81 20.86 11.17 0.50
CA ASN A 81 22.15 10.47 0.67
C ASN A 81 22.05 9.02 1.18
N HIS A 82 20.86 8.43 1.24
CA HIS A 82 20.68 7.04 1.68
C HIS A 82 19.77 6.28 0.71
N SER A 83 20.30 5.95 -0.46
CA SER A 83 19.64 5.04 -1.40
C SER A 83 19.74 3.61 -0.84
N VAL A 84 18.60 2.92 -0.73
CA VAL A 84 18.59 1.48 -0.49
C VAL A 84 18.63 0.81 -1.86
N ASP A 85 19.62 -0.03 -2.11
CA ASP A 85 19.69 -0.78 -3.36
C ASP A 85 18.43 -1.64 -3.54
N ALA A 86 17.87 -1.65 -4.74
CA ALA A 86 16.62 -2.37 -5.03
C ALA A 86 16.69 -3.86 -4.67
N TYR A 87 17.88 -4.49 -4.71
CA TYR A 87 18.05 -5.89 -4.32
C TYR A 87 17.74 -6.13 -2.83
N MET A 88 17.95 -5.13 -1.97
CA MET A 88 17.65 -5.21 -0.54
C MET A 88 16.13 -5.23 -0.30
N LEU A 89 15.36 -4.55 -1.15
CA LEU A 89 13.90 -4.52 -1.09
C LEU A 89 13.29 -5.87 -1.53
N GLY A 90 13.93 -6.57 -2.47
CA GLY A 90 13.51 -7.89 -2.93
C GLY A 90 13.68 -9.01 -1.89
N ALA A 91 14.50 -8.81 -0.86
CA ALA A 91 14.70 -9.76 0.24
C ALA A 91 13.65 -9.62 1.36
N LEU A 92 12.84 -8.55 1.33
CA LEU A 92 11.84 -8.27 2.35
C LEU A 92 10.51 -8.98 2.06
N SER A 93 9.69 -9.14 3.10
CA SER A 93 8.27 -9.45 2.94
C SER A 93 7.48 -8.15 3.00
N TRP A 94 6.76 -7.83 1.93
CA TRP A 94 5.90 -6.67 1.82
C TRP A 94 4.48 -7.02 2.21
N ILE A 95 3.89 -6.21 3.08
CA ILE A 95 2.52 -6.41 3.56
C ILE A 95 1.72 -5.14 3.29
N THR A 96 0.55 -5.30 2.68
CA THR A 96 -0.37 -4.21 2.35
C THR A 96 -1.81 -4.53 2.75
N TYR A 97 -2.71 -3.54 2.69
CA TYR A 97 -4.15 -3.75 2.77
C TYR A 97 -4.83 -3.02 1.62
N ALA A 98 -5.63 -3.72 0.81
CA ALA A 98 -6.18 -3.19 -0.43
C ALA A 98 -5.08 -2.49 -1.26
N GLY A 99 -3.96 -3.20 -1.38
CA GLY A 99 -2.62 -2.68 -1.60
C GLY A 99 -2.25 -2.37 -3.03
N ALA A 100 -3.12 -2.62 -4.01
CA ALA A 100 -2.78 -2.48 -5.43
C ALA A 100 -2.11 -1.13 -5.74
N TYR A 101 -2.71 -0.03 -5.31
CA TYR A 101 -2.12 1.31 -5.47
C TYR A 101 -0.83 1.49 -4.65
N HIS A 102 -0.77 0.99 -3.42
CA HIS A 102 0.41 1.10 -2.56
C HIS A 102 1.64 0.42 -3.19
N VAL A 103 1.47 -0.82 -3.68
CA VAL A 103 2.51 -1.56 -4.39
C VAL A 103 2.91 -0.85 -5.67
N THR A 104 1.95 -0.30 -6.40
CA THR A 104 2.21 0.39 -7.67
C THR A 104 2.97 1.68 -7.47
N TYR A 105 2.62 2.50 -6.47
CA TYR A 105 3.38 3.69 -6.11
C TYR A 105 4.78 3.33 -5.60
N LEU A 106 4.92 2.28 -4.79
CA LEU A 106 6.23 1.81 -4.35
C LEU A 106 7.08 1.38 -5.54
N LEU A 107 6.51 0.65 -6.50
CA LEU A 107 7.18 0.24 -7.73
C LEU A 107 7.63 1.46 -8.56
N ASN A 108 6.76 2.46 -8.71
CA ASN A 108 7.09 3.73 -9.37
C ASN A 108 8.27 4.43 -8.65
N ILE A 109 8.26 4.52 -7.32
CA ILE A 109 9.34 5.14 -6.53
C ILE A 109 10.67 4.38 -6.72
N VAL A 110 10.70 3.06 -6.58
CA VAL A 110 11.95 2.27 -6.65
C VAL A 110 12.50 2.15 -8.07
N THR A 111 11.67 2.42 -9.08
CA THR A 111 12.10 2.52 -10.49
C THR A 111 12.46 3.94 -10.90
N GLY A 112 12.49 4.89 -9.95
CA GLY A 112 12.85 6.27 -10.21
C GLY A 112 11.83 7.03 -11.07
N GLY A 113 10.55 6.70 -10.96
CA GLY A 113 9.49 7.34 -11.75
C GLY A 113 9.32 6.78 -13.15
N ALA A 114 9.87 5.61 -13.45
CA ALA A 114 9.67 4.97 -14.74
C ALA A 114 8.17 4.65 -14.96
N LEU A 115 7.73 4.77 -16.21
CA LEU A 115 6.37 4.38 -16.58
C LEU A 115 6.11 2.92 -16.21
N LEU A 116 4.94 2.67 -15.62
CA LEU A 116 4.54 1.32 -15.27
C LEU A 116 4.44 0.42 -16.52
N PRO A 117 4.58 -0.91 -16.38
CA PRO A 117 4.39 -1.84 -17.48
C PRO A 117 3.05 -1.67 -18.22
N HIS A 118 2.97 -2.12 -19.47
CA HIS A 118 1.76 -1.93 -20.29
C HIS A 118 0.56 -2.76 -19.79
N ASP A 119 0.82 -3.96 -19.26
CA ASP A 119 -0.20 -4.92 -18.87
C ASP A 119 0.03 -5.49 -17.45
N VAL A 120 -0.97 -6.22 -16.96
CA VAL A 120 -0.97 -6.83 -15.62
C VAL A 120 0.18 -7.82 -15.48
N VAL A 121 0.49 -8.59 -16.52
CA VAL A 121 1.56 -9.60 -16.49
C VAL A 121 2.92 -8.94 -16.28
N GLY A 122 3.21 -7.88 -17.03
CA GLY A 122 4.41 -7.07 -16.87
C GLY A 122 4.47 -6.40 -15.51
N PHE A 123 3.33 -5.92 -14.98
CA PHE A 123 3.26 -5.36 -13.63
C PHE A 123 3.61 -6.38 -12.56
N ILE A 124 3.04 -7.58 -12.61
CA ILE A 124 3.36 -8.65 -11.67
C ILE A 124 4.83 -9.06 -11.78
N GLY A 125 5.38 -9.16 -13.00
CA GLY A 125 6.79 -9.43 -13.22
C GLY A 125 7.71 -8.36 -12.62
N ALA A 126 7.38 -7.07 -12.80
CA ALA A 126 8.14 -5.97 -12.20
C ALA A 126 8.03 -5.95 -10.67
N MET A 127 6.83 -6.17 -10.12
CA MET A 127 6.63 -6.31 -8.67
C MET A 127 7.53 -7.42 -8.11
N GLN A 128 7.55 -8.60 -8.74
CA GLN A 128 8.37 -9.73 -8.31
C GLN A 128 9.88 -9.45 -8.42
N TYR A 129 10.30 -8.69 -9.44
CA TYR A 129 11.69 -8.33 -9.65
C TYR A 129 12.20 -7.34 -8.60
N TYR A 130 11.44 -6.26 -8.34
CA TYR A 130 11.88 -5.18 -7.44
C TYR A 130 11.53 -5.41 -5.97
N LEU A 131 10.39 -6.03 -5.69
CA LEU A 131 9.86 -6.21 -4.33
C LEU A 131 9.91 -7.67 -3.87
N GLY A 132 10.33 -8.59 -4.73
CA GLY A 132 10.45 -10.01 -4.42
C GLY A 132 9.11 -10.76 -4.47
N GLN A 133 9.16 -12.03 -4.08
CA GLN A 133 8.01 -12.94 -4.15
C GLN A 133 7.05 -12.80 -2.95
N GLN A 134 7.53 -12.18 -1.86
CA GLN A 134 6.85 -12.13 -0.57
C GLN A 134 5.97 -10.89 -0.44
N VAL A 135 5.04 -10.68 -1.37
CA VAL A 135 4.07 -9.57 -1.30
C VAL A 135 2.71 -10.13 -0.89
N TYR A 136 2.14 -9.62 0.20
CA TYR A 136 0.88 -10.10 0.78
C TYR A 136 -0.11 -8.97 0.99
N ASP A 137 -1.37 -9.23 0.64
CA ASP A 137 -2.47 -8.31 0.87
C ASP A 137 -3.41 -8.83 1.96
N VAL A 138 -3.52 -8.09 3.06
CA VAL A 138 -4.36 -8.43 4.22
C VAL A 138 -5.83 -8.50 3.85
N ALA A 139 -6.32 -7.68 2.93
CA ALA A 139 -7.72 -7.71 2.53
C ALA A 139 -8.05 -9.01 1.78
N THR A 140 -7.13 -9.45 0.92
CA THR A 140 -7.18 -10.75 0.23
C THR A 140 -7.13 -11.92 1.20
N MET A 141 -6.20 -11.87 2.16
CA MET A 141 -6.08 -12.90 3.18
C MET A 141 -7.34 -12.98 4.05
N ALA A 142 -7.84 -11.83 4.50
CA ALA A 142 -9.06 -11.73 5.31
C ALA A 142 -10.30 -12.27 4.56
N ALA A 143 -10.40 -12.04 3.25
CA ALA A 143 -11.48 -12.59 2.44
C ALA A 143 -11.49 -14.14 2.40
N GLY A 144 -10.34 -14.79 2.66
CA GLY A 144 -10.23 -16.23 2.81
C GLY A 144 -10.68 -16.78 4.17
N CYS A 145 -11.07 -15.92 5.12
CA CYS A 145 -11.52 -16.30 6.47
C CYS A 145 -13.06 -16.16 6.57
N PRO A 146 -13.81 -17.26 6.81
CA PRO A 146 -15.25 -17.19 7.01
C PRO A 146 -15.65 -16.22 8.13
N GLY A 147 -16.59 -15.32 7.85
CA GLY A 147 -17.10 -14.35 8.82
C GLY A 147 -16.20 -13.15 9.11
N MET A 148 -15.04 -13.04 8.46
CA MET A 148 -14.17 -11.87 8.59
C MET A 148 -14.83 -10.63 7.96
N PRO A 149 -14.94 -9.49 8.69
CA PRO A 149 -15.53 -8.28 8.12
C PRO A 149 -14.64 -7.64 7.07
N VAL A 150 -15.24 -6.87 6.16
CA VAL A 150 -14.53 -6.01 5.20
C VAL A 150 -14.18 -4.67 5.85
N GLY A 151 -12.97 -4.16 5.59
CA GLY A 151 -12.46 -2.90 6.14
C GLY A 151 -11.36 -3.12 7.17
N LEU A 152 -10.20 -2.49 7.01
CA LEU A 152 -9.04 -2.68 7.90
C LEU A 152 -9.38 -2.45 9.37
N ASP A 153 -10.14 -1.40 9.68
CA ASP A 153 -10.55 -1.10 11.07
C ASP A 153 -11.44 -2.20 11.66
N ARG A 154 -12.33 -2.77 10.85
CA ARG A 154 -13.23 -3.85 11.29
C ARG A 154 -12.48 -5.17 11.43
N ILE A 155 -11.54 -5.45 10.52
CA ILE A 155 -10.62 -6.59 10.63
C ILE A 155 -9.78 -6.45 11.89
N ALA A 156 -9.16 -5.30 12.11
CA ALA A 156 -8.35 -5.02 13.30
C ALA A 156 -9.16 -5.20 14.59
N ALA A 157 -10.40 -4.68 14.64
CA ALA A 157 -11.29 -4.88 15.77
C ALA A 157 -11.66 -6.36 15.99
N ASN A 158 -11.95 -7.11 14.91
CA ASN A 158 -12.26 -8.54 14.99
C ASN A 158 -11.06 -9.36 15.50
N LEU A 159 -9.85 -8.99 15.07
CA LEU A 159 -8.58 -9.58 15.50
C LEU A 159 -8.07 -9.04 16.85
N ARG A 160 -8.85 -8.16 17.53
CA ARG A 160 -8.50 -7.54 18.82
C ARG A 160 -7.17 -6.76 18.78
N ILE A 161 -6.86 -6.15 17.65
CA ILE A 161 -5.72 -5.27 17.48
C ILE A 161 -6.11 -3.89 18.01
N HIS A 162 -5.43 -3.44 19.06
CA HIS A 162 -5.62 -2.11 19.59
C HIS A 162 -4.83 -1.08 18.77
N PRO A 163 -5.38 0.12 18.50
CA PRO A 163 -4.65 1.21 17.87
C PRO A 163 -3.33 1.50 18.60
N PRO A 164 -2.18 1.53 17.90
CA PRO A 164 -1.00 2.18 18.44
C PRO A 164 -1.34 3.66 18.67
N TRP A 165 -1.11 4.15 19.89
CA TRP A 165 -1.18 5.56 20.32
C TRP A 165 -2.14 6.49 19.54
N GLY A 166 -3.39 6.61 20.00
CA GLY A 166 -4.23 7.81 19.91
C GLY A 166 -4.58 8.44 18.54
N SER A 167 -3.96 8.06 17.42
CA SER A 167 -4.19 8.68 16.11
C SER A 167 -4.35 7.61 15.01
N PRO A 168 -5.60 7.28 14.64
CA PRO A 168 -5.91 6.26 13.64
C PRO A 168 -5.56 6.66 12.19
N ARG A 169 -5.02 7.85 11.95
CA ARG A 169 -4.86 8.45 10.60
C ARG A 169 -3.41 8.55 10.10
N PHE A 170 -2.45 8.09 10.90
CA PHE A 170 -1.06 8.05 10.48
C PHE A 170 -0.83 6.84 9.56
N ALA A 171 -0.27 7.06 8.37
CA ALA A 171 0.17 6.02 7.45
C ALA A 171 1.11 5.01 8.14
N GLY A 172 1.95 5.47 9.08
CA GLY A 172 2.77 4.60 9.92
C GLY A 172 1.94 3.73 10.88
N ALA A 173 0.94 4.32 11.54
CA ALA A 173 0.03 3.58 12.45
C ALA A 173 -0.88 2.61 11.69
N ALA A 174 -1.33 2.98 10.49
CA ALA A 174 -2.05 2.09 9.58
C ALA A 174 -1.16 0.93 9.12
N GLY A 175 0.09 1.21 8.74
CA GLY A 175 1.09 0.19 8.40
C GLY A 175 1.31 -0.82 9.53
N VAL A 176 1.39 -0.34 10.77
CA VAL A 176 1.50 -1.22 11.95
C VAL A 176 0.27 -2.13 12.09
N ARG A 177 -0.95 -1.60 11.92
CA ARG A 177 -2.17 -2.42 11.98
C ARG A 177 -2.21 -3.49 10.89
N VAL A 178 -1.83 -3.11 9.66
CA VAL A 178 -1.73 -4.04 8.53
C VAL A 178 -0.75 -5.16 8.87
N LEU A 179 0.42 -4.82 9.38
CA LEU A 179 1.45 -5.79 9.76
C LEU A 179 0.97 -6.73 10.87
N LEU A 180 0.34 -6.20 11.91
CA LEU A 180 -0.23 -7.00 13.00
C LEU A 180 -1.34 -7.93 12.52
N ALA A 181 -2.23 -7.42 11.67
CA ALA A 181 -3.30 -8.22 11.08
C ALA A 181 -2.74 -9.38 10.25
N PHE A 182 -1.73 -9.11 9.42
CA PHE A 182 -1.03 -10.15 8.66
C PHE A 182 -0.46 -11.24 9.56
N ARG A 183 0.24 -10.87 10.64
CA ARG A 183 0.85 -11.85 11.55
C ARG A 183 -0.20 -12.74 12.22
N ILE A 184 -1.27 -12.13 12.74
CA ILE A 184 -2.37 -12.88 13.39
C ILE A 184 -3.07 -13.82 12.39
N LEU A 185 -3.31 -13.35 11.16
CA LEU A 185 -3.91 -14.18 10.12
C LEU A 185 -2.97 -15.33 9.70
N LYS A 186 -1.69 -15.02 9.44
CA LYS A 186 -0.68 -16.00 9.05
C LYS A 186 -0.56 -17.10 10.10
N ASP A 187 -0.27 -16.74 11.35
CA ASP A 187 0.06 -17.71 12.39
C ASP A 187 -1.21 -18.40 12.93
N GLY A 188 -2.30 -17.65 13.09
CA GLY A 188 -3.54 -18.13 13.70
C GLY A 188 -4.52 -18.78 12.75
N GLN A 189 -4.84 -18.13 11.61
CA GLN A 189 -5.88 -18.60 10.68
C GLN A 189 -5.32 -19.55 9.61
N PHE A 190 -4.04 -19.41 9.27
CA PHE A 190 -3.41 -20.15 8.17
C PHE A 190 -2.25 -21.06 8.60
N GLY A 191 -2.01 -21.21 9.90
CA GLY A 191 -1.01 -22.15 10.43
C GLY A 191 0.41 -21.89 9.92
N GLY A 192 0.75 -20.64 9.64
CA GLY A 192 2.04 -20.19 9.13
C GLY A 192 2.22 -20.28 7.60
N ASN A 193 1.35 -21.02 6.88
CA ASN A 193 1.44 -21.19 5.43
C ASN A 193 0.52 -20.21 4.69
N VAL A 194 1.13 -19.18 4.11
CA VAL A 194 0.42 -18.14 3.34
C VAL A 194 0.80 -18.12 1.86
N GLU A 195 1.46 -19.17 1.36
CA GLU A 195 1.96 -19.27 -0.03
C GLU A 195 0.89 -18.97 -1.08
N ARG A 196 -0.34 -19.46 -0.85
CA ARG A 196 -1.49 -19.27 -1.75
C ARG A 196 -1.92 -17.80 -1.92
N PHE A 197 -1.44 -16.91 -1.06
CA PHE A 197 -1.79 -15.48 -1.10
C PHE A 197 -0.66 -14.61 -1.69
N ARG A 198 0.48 -15.19 -2.06
CA ARG A 198 1.63 -14.44 -2.60
C ARG A 198 1.25 -13.71 -3.89
N GLY A 199 1.56 -12.42 -3.94
CA GLY A 199 1.32 -11.56 -5.10
C GLY A 199 -0.14 -11.31 -5.42
N LEU A 200 -1.08 -11.83 -4.62
CA LEU A 200 -2.50 -11.61 -4.81
C LEU A 200 -2.86 -10.25 -4.19
N LEU A 201 -3.09 -9.25 -5.03
CA LEU A 201 -3.47 -7.90 -4.61
C LEU A 201 -4.96 -7.64 -4.79
N GLN A 202 -5.64 -7.25 -3.71
CA GLN A 202 -7.07 -6.93 -3.80
C GLN A 202 -7.29 -5.74 -4.74
N GLY A 203 -8.25 -5.88 -5.65
CA GLY A 203 -8.50 -4.92 -6.74
C GLY A 203 -7.85 -5.30 -8.07
N LEU A 204 -6.84 -6.18 -8.08
CA LEU A 204 -6.22 -6.70 -9.30
C LEU A 204 -6.42 -8.21 -9.49
N GLN A 205 -7.23 -8.85 -8.65
CA GLN A 205 -7.60 -10.26 -8.79
C GLN A 205 -8.83 -10.43 -9.70
N HIS A 206 -8.91 -11.59 -10.37
CA HIS A 206 -10.09 -12.02 -11.12
C HIS A 206 -11.30 -12.24 -10.21
#